data_AF-C8X3F0-F1
#
_entry.id   AF-C8X3F0-F1
#
_cell.length_a   1.000
_cell.length_b   1.000
_cell.length_c   1.000
_cell.angle_alpha   90.00
_cell.angle_beta   90.00
_cell.angle_gamma   90.00
#
_symmetry.space_group_name_H-M   'P 1'
#
loop_
_entity.id
_entity.type
_entity.pdbx_description
1 polymer ?
#
loop_
_entity_poly.entity_id
_entity_poly.type
_entity_poly.pdbx_seq_one_letter_code
_entity_poly.pdbx_strand_id
1 'polypeptide(L)' 'MEQYELDLITKYGDQDPQIKELWEEHLSLERELERFANKPFLSPQEESQMKEIKKRKLAGKSKLQDLLEEYRKREA' A
#
# COMPACT_ATOMS: atom_id res chain seq x y z
N MET A 1 -5.43 0.96 -6.42
CA MET A 1 -4.37 0.87 -7.44
C MET A 1 -5.05 0.62 -8.77
N GLU A 2 -4.40 1.00 -9.86
CA GLU A 2 -4.76 0.70 -11.22
C GLU A 2 -4.49 -0.78 -11.54
N GLN A 3 -5.18 -1.32 -12.54
CA GLN A 3 -5.13 -2.75 -12.85
C GLN A 3 -3.72 -3.24 -13.24
N TYR A 4 -2.95 -2.42 -13.97
CA TYR A 4 -1.59 -2.81 -14.38
C TYR A 4 -0.62 -2.86 -13.20
N GLU A 5 -0.81 -2.04 -12.17
CA GLU A 5 0.02 -2.08 -10.96
C GLU A 5 -0.15 -3.44 -10.26
N LEU A 6 -1.40 -3.92 -10.19
CA LEU A 6 -1.72 -5.23 -9.61
C LEU A 6 -1.14 -6.40 -10.44
N ASP A 7 -1.14 -6.28 -11.76
CA ASP A 7 -0.54 -7.27 -12.65
C ASP A 7 0.98 -7.35 -12.44
N LEU A 8 1.66 -6.20 -12.41
CA LEU A 8 3.10 -6.13 -12.15
C LEU A 8 3.46 -6.65 -10.75
N ILE A 9 2.67 -6.32 -9.72
CA ILE A 9 2.85 -6.87 -8.36
C ILE A 9 2.70 -8.39 -8.36
N THR A 10 1.70 -8.92 -9.06
CA THR A 10 1.48 -10.37 -9.13
C THR A 10 2.62 -11.07 -9.87
N LYS A 11 3.13 -10.45 -10.93
CA LYS A 11 4.19 -10.99 -11.78
C LYS A 11 5.57 -10.94 -11.12
N TYR A 12 5.89 -9.83 -10.46
CA TYR A 12 7.23 -9.57 -9.91
C TYR A 12 7.31 -9.69 -8.40
N GLY A 13 6.19 -9.78 -7.68
CA GLY A 13 6.18 -9.88 -6.21
C GLY A 13 6.87 -11.14 -5.67
N ASP A 14 6.90 -12.24 -6.42
CA ASP A 14 7.67 -13.44 -6.04
C ASP A 14 9.17 -13.33 -6.37
N GLN A 15 9.54 -12.42 -7.28
CA GLN A 15 10.92 -12.27 -7.77
C GLN A 15 11.67 -11.11 -7.09
N ASP A 16 10.96 -10.03 -6.75
CA ASP A 16 11.48 -8.86 -6.07
C ASP A 16 10.93 -8.79 -4.64
N PRO A 17 11.77 -9.10 -3.63
CA PRO A 17 11.39 -8.98 -2.22
C PRO A 17 10.92 -7.58 -1.83
N GLN A 18 11.37 -6.52 -2.52
CA GLN A 18 10.96 -5.15 -2.24
C GLN A 18 9.51 -4.90 -2.66
N ILE A 19 9.09 -5.38 -3.84
CA ILE A 19 7.70 -5.32 -4.28
C ILE A 19 6.82 -6.08 -3.28
N LYS A 20 7.26 -7.27 -2.87
CA LYS A 20 6.54 -8.08 -1.89
C LYS A 20 6.34 -7.36 -0.57
N GLU A 21 7.42 -6.85 0.01
CA GLU A 21 7.39 -6.17 1.31
C GLU A 21 6.51 -4.91 1.27
N LEU A 22 6.65 -4.07 0.24
CA LEU A 22 5.83 -2.87 0.06
C LEU A 22 4.36 -3.21 -0.15
N TRP A 23 4.06 -4.31 -0.85
CA TRP A 23 2.69 -4.77 -1.06
C TRP A 23 2.07 -5.36 0.21
N GLU A 24 2.83 -6.15 0.97
CA GLU A 24 2.39 -6.68 2.26
C GLU A 24 2.17 -5.54 3.28
N GLU A 25 3.05 -4.54 3.32
CA GLU A 25 2.85 -3.32 4.12
C GLU A 25 1.57 -2.60 3.70
N HIS A 26 1.33 -2.43 2.40
CA HIS A 26 0.11 -1.81 1.89
C HIS A 26 -1.15 -2.53 2.41
N LEU A 27 -1.22 -3.86 2.24
CA LEU A 27 -2.35 -4.67 2.69
C LEU A 27 -2.52 -4.63 4.22
N SER A 28 -1.43 -4.60 4.97
CA SER A 28 -1.46 -4.49 6.43
C SER A 28 -2.06 -3.17 6.89
N LEU A 29 -1.64 -2.06 6.28
CA LEU A 29 -2.18 -0.72 6.57
C LEU A 29 -3.63 -0.58 6.12
N GLU A 30 -4.05 -1.23 5.02
CA GLU A 30 -5.47 -1.28 4.63
C GLU A 30 -6.33 -1.97 5.69
N ARG A 31 -5.92 -3.16 6.13
CA ARG A 31 -6.62 -3.90 7.18
C ARG A 31 -6.71 -3.11 8.48
N GLU A 32 -5.66 -2.36 8.82
CA GLU A 32 -5.66 -1.51 10.01
C GLU A 32 -6.65 -0.34 9.87
N LEU A 33 -6.69 0.31 8.70
CA LEU A 33 -7.69 1.35 8.40
C LEU A 33 -9.12 0.82 8.41
N GLU A 34 -9.36 -0.40 7.92
CA GLU A 34 -10.68 -1.03 7.97
C GLU A 34 -11.17 -1.22 9.40
N ARG A 35 -10.29 -1.53 10.35
CA ARG A 35 -10.65 -1.62 11.78
C ARG A 35 -11.15 -0.29 12.33
N PHE A 36 -10.59 0.83 11.89
CA PHE A 36 -11.08 2.16 12.25
C PHE A 36 -12.36 2.53 11.50
N ALA A 37 -12.48 2.16 10.23
CA ALA A 37 -13.66 2.44 9.41
C ALA A 37 -14.93 1.70 9.89
N ASN A 38 -14.77 0.52 10.49
CA ASN A 38 -15.88 -0.25 11.06
C ASN A 38 -16.39 0.28 12.41
N LYS A 39 -15.72 1.25 13.02
CA LYS A 39 -16.17 1.84 14.29
C LYS A 39 -17.23 2.91 14.02
N PRO A 40 -18.32 2.97 14.81
CA PRO A 40 -19.37 3.98 14.65
C PRO A 40 -18.87 5.41 14.94
N PHE A 41 -17.84 5.54 15.78
CA PHE A 41 -17.15 6.79 16.08
C PHE A 41 -15.70 6.48 16.46
N LEU A 42 -14.81 7.47 16.26
CA LEU A 42 -13.41 7.41 16.65
C LEU A 42 -13.16 8.45 17.76
N SER A 43 -12.35 8.08 18.76
CA SER A 43 -11.80 9.06 19.71
C SER A 43 -10.74 9.94 19.03
N PRO A 44 -10.41 11.12 19.60
CA PRO A 44 -9.38 12.00 19.05
C PRO A 44 -8.01 11.33 18.86
N GLN A 45 -7.67 10.38 19.72
CA GLN A 45 -6.46 9.56 19.62
C GLN A 45 -6.54 8.62 18.42
N GLU A 46 -7.65 7.93 18.24
CA GLU A 46 -7.86 7.02 17.11
C GLU A 46 -7.92 7.76 15.76
N GLU A 47 -8.53 8.96 15.73
CA GLU A 47 -8.48 9.82 14.55
C GLU A 47 -7.05 10.23 14.19
N SER A 48 -6.22 10.52 15.20
CA SER A 48 -4.82 10.87 14.99
C SER A 48 -4.04 9.67 14.46
N GLN A 49 -4.22 8.49 15.06
CA GLN A 49 -3.62 7.24 14.57
C GLN A 49 -4.07 6.90 13.14
N MET A 50 -5.36 7.03 12.83
CA MET A 50 -5.89 6.82 11.49
C MET A 50 -5.24 7.76 10.46
N LYS A 51 -5.00 9.03 10.84
CA LYS A 51 -4.28 9.99 9.98
C LYS A 51 -2.83 9.58 9.77
N GLU A 52 -2.13 9.11 10.80
CA GLU A 52 -0.76 8.60 10.67
C GLU A 52 -0.68 7.38 9.76
N ILE A 53 -1.61 6.43 9.91
CA ILE A 53 -1.69 5.23 9.06
C ILE A 53 -1.95 5.62 7.60
N LYS A 54 -2.87 6.57 7.35
CA LYS A 54 -3.12 7.10 5.99
C LYS A 54 -1.87 7.72 5.37
N LYS A 55 -1.08 8.48 6.15
CA LYS A 55 0.20 9.06 5.68
C LYS A 55 1.22 7.98 5.34
N ARG A 56 1.38 6.98 6.21
CA ARG A 56 2.27 5.83 5.97
C ARG A 56 1.85 5.07 4.72
N LYS A 57 0.56 4.78 4.58
CA LYS A 57 0.01 4.09 3.40
C LYS A 57 0.27 4.87 2.11
N LEU A 58 0.09 6.20 2.14
CA LEU A 58 0.38 7.04 0.98
C LEU A 58 1.86 6.97 0.60
N ALA A 59 2.76 7.10 1.58
CA ALA A 59 4.20 7.02 1.34
C ALA A 59 4.63 5.65 0.80
N GLY A 60 4.13 4.56 1.37
CA GLY A 60 4.40 3.19 0.89
C GLY A 60 3.85 2.96 -0.51
N LYS A 61 2.64 3.44 -0.80
CA LYS A 61 2.05 3.39 -2.14
C LYS A 61 2.90 4.13 -3.17
N SER A 62 3.37 5.35 -2.85
CA SER A 62 4.23 6.12 -3.77
C SER A 62 5.53 5.37 -4.08
N LYS A 63 6.18 4.80 -3.07
CA LYS A 63 7.39 3.98 -3.28
C LYS A 63 7.12 2.76 -4.15
N LEU A 64 6.00 2.07 -3.92
CA LEU A 64 5.61 0.93 -4.75
C LEU A 64 5.34 1.36 -6.19
N GLN A 65 4.69 2.51 -6.39
CA GLN A 65 4.45 3.08 -7.71
C GLN A 65 5.73 3.38 -8.47
N ASP A 66 6.68 4.07 -7.83
CA ASP A 66 7.98 4.38 -8.42
C ASP A 66 8.72 3.08 -8.83
N LEU A 67 8.68 2.07 -7.98
CA LEU A 67 9.28 0.76 -8.26
C LEU A 67 8.62 0.07 -9.46
N LEU A 68 7.29 -0.01 -9.48
CA LEU A 68 6.54 -0.64 -10.57
C LEU A 68 6.71 0.11 -11.90
N GLU A 69 6.89 1.43 -11.87
CA GLU A 69 7.17 2.21 -13.07
C GLU A 69 8.51 1.80 -13.72
N GLU A 70 9.54 1.51 -12.91
CA GLU A 70 10.81 1.01 -13.42
C GLU A 70 10.66 -0.37 -14.07
N TYR A 71 9.84 -1.25 -13.49
CA TYR A 71 9.50 -2.54 -14.12
C TYR A 71 8.75 -2.35 -15.43
N ARG A 72 7.75 -1.46 -15.45
CA ARG A 72 7.01 -1.12 -16.68
C ARG A 72 7.91 -0.61 -17.79
N LYS A 73 8.89 0.26 -17.47
CA LYS A 73 9.87 0.77 -18.46
C LYS A 73 10.80 -0.33 -18.98
N ARG A 74 11.10 -1.35 -18.17
CA ARG A 74 11.93 -2.49 -18.60
C ARG A 74 11.19 -3.44 -19.55
N GLU A 75 9.86 -3.49 -19.48
CA GLU A 75 9.03 -4.30 -20.37
C GLU A 75 8.61 -3.60 -21.67
N ALA A 76 8.80 -2.28 -21.75
CA ALA A 76 8.46 -1.44 -22.91
C ALA A 76 9.62 -1.37 -23.92
#